data_AF-A0A8X7NKM1-F1
#
_entry.id   AF-A0A8X7NKM1-F1
#
_cell.length_a   1.000
_cell.length_b   1.000
_cell.length_c   1.000
_cell.angle_alpha   90.00
_cell.angle_beta   90.00
_cell.angle_gamma   90.00
#
_symmetry.space_group_name_H-M   'P 1'
#
loop_
_entity.id
_entity.type
_entity.pdbx_description
1 polymer ?
#
loop_
_entity_poly.entity_id
_entity_poly.type
_entity_poly.pdbx_seq_one_letter_code
_entity_poly.pdbx_strand_id
1 'polypeptide(L)'
;MSSSYKLLQRQLRRLPLPRGMILDGSRVLKQQYLLGKAKRFEHLLHQILDQEQYKKISEVLDAIYKVDKPQWYKEFENIPYMKVKGHWPTVHLIDSLTDNEDPKKTYYNKLPQPFSVTQALNINTESLREPLPLIKRYAEQINPVVDIIKEVRKVYAFIMSQRIFDVTKHPFEVFYYPSKLGIPEHPVGLDSLLRKKVSQVKRVLETFQPIQKSQLEKLMNARGSINSRFFLHLQRKRSKQTTSFQVKKLIIKEKILSEEQLQDIIQKYLRQQYYLENASYKLNKL
;
A
#
# COMPACT_ATOMS: atom_id res chain seq x y z
N MET A 1 5.31 -22.67 -15.02
CA MET A 1 4.37 -23.81 -14.97
C MET A 1 3.23 -23.45 -14.03
N SER A 2 1.97 -23.51 -14.43
CA SER A 2 0.86 -23.22 -13.51
C SER A 2 0.65 -24.41 -12.57
N SER A 3 0.89 -24.22 -11.28
CA SER A 3 0.59 -25.24 -10.28
C SER A 3 -0.90 -25.63 -10.30
N SER A 4 -1.20 -26.93 -10.18
CA SER A 4 -2.58 -27.41 -10.07
C SER A 4 -3.22 -26.86 -8.79
N TYR A 5 -4.48 -26.42 -8.85
CA TYR A 5 -5.25 -25.98 -7.68
C TYR A 5 -5.17 -26.96 -6.50
N LYS A 6 -5.19 -28.28 -6.78
CA LYS A 6 -5.06 -29.32 -5.75
C LYS A 6 -3.73 -29.25 -5.01
N LEU A 7 -2.63 -28.87 -5.69
CA LEU A 7 -1.31 -28.70 -5.08
C LEU A 7 -1.27 -27.47 -4.18
N LEU A 8 -1.78 -26.34 -4.66
CA LEU A 8 -1.88 -25.11 -3.87
C LEU A 8 -2.72 -25.30 -2.60
N GLN A 9 -3.86 -25.99 -2.73
CA GLN A 9 -4.72 -26.30 -1.58
C GLN A 9 -4.02 -27.22 -0.57
N ARG A 10 -3.20 -28.18 -1.05
CA ARG A 10 -2.38 -29.04 -0.18
C ARG A 10 -1.31 -28.24 0.54
N GLN A 11 -0.65 -27.31 -0.13
CA GLN A 11 0.36 -26.43 0.46
C GLN A 11 -0.28 -25.50 1.51
N LEU A 12 -1.41 -24.86 1.22
CA LEU A 12 -2.12 -24.01 2.18
C LEU A 12 -2.51 -24.77 3.45
N ARG A 13 -3.00 -26.02 3.31
CA ARG A 13 -3.31 -26.92 4.43
C ARG A 13 -2.09 -27.40 5.24
N ARG A 14 -0.87 -27.06 4.82
CA ARG A 14 0.38 -27.36 5.52
C ARG A 14 0.97 -26.12 6.19
N LEU A 15 0.37 -24.95 6.04
CA LEU A 15 0.87 -23.75 6.71
C LEU A 15 0.82 -23.88 8.23
N PRO A 16 1.76 -23.21 8.95
CA PRO A 16 1.74 -23.09 10.41
C PRO A 16 0.68 -22.05 10.81
N LEU A 17 -0.58 -22.31 10.48
CA LEU A 17 -1.71 -21.45 10.81
C LEU A 17 -2.80 -22.25 11.51
N PRO A 18 -3.60 -21.63 12.40
CA PRO A 18 -4.77 -22.27 12.98
C PRO A 18 -5.76 -22.75 11.92
N ARG A 19 -6.53 -23.79 12.25
CA ARG A 19 -7.48 -24.43 11.32
C ARG A 19 -8.51 -23.44 10.75
N GLY A 20 -9.00 -22.50 11.57
CA GLY A 20 -9.94 -21.46 11.12
C GLY A 20 -9.37 -20.61 9.98
N MET A 21 -8.15 -20.11 10.16
CA MET A 21 -7.46 -19.27 9.17
C MET A 21 -7.15 -20.04 7.86
N ILE A 22 -6.85 -21.34 7.97
CA ILE A 22 -6.67 -22.22 6.80
C ILE A 22 -7.96 -22.37 6.00
N LEU A 23 -9.11 -22.50 6.68
CA LEU A 23 -10.41 -22.62 6.02
C LEU A 23 -10.77 -21.34 5.28
N ASP A 24 -10.58 -20.18 5.90
CA ASP A 24 -10.83 -18.89 5.26
C ASP A 24 -9.89 -18.68 4.06
N GLY A 25 -8.60 -18.97 4.23
CA GLY A 25 -7.65 -18.91 3.12
C GLY A 25 -7.98 -19.86 1.98
N SER A 26 -8.58 -21.02 2.25
CA SER A 26 -9.00 -21.95 1.19
C SER A 26 -10.12 -21.40 0.31
N ARG A 27 -11.05 -20.61 0.88
CA ARG A 27 -12.13 -19.95 0.13
C ARG A 27 -11.57 -18.87 -0.78
N VAL A 28 -10.69 -18.03 -0.25
CA VAL A 28 -10.04 -16.95 -1.00
C VAL A 28 -9.13 -17.50 -2.10
N LEU A 29 -8.35 -18.55 -1.80
CA LEU A 29 -7.48 -19.19 -2.80
C LEU A 29 -8.30 -19.78 -3.97
N LYS A 30 -9.47 -20.35 -3.71
CA LYS A 30 -10.40 -20.81 -4.77
C LYS A 30 -10.85 -19.65 -5.65
N GLN A 31 -11.29 -18.54 -5.06
CA GLN A 31 -11.70 -17.35 -5.81
C GLN A 31 -10.55 -16.79 -6.66
N GLN A 32 -9.36 -16.62 -6.09
CA GLN A 32 -8.22 -16.08 -6.83
C GLN A 32 -7.70 -17.02 -7.92
N TYR A 33 -7.80 -18.34 -7.72
CA TYR A 33 -7.46 -19.31 -8.75
C TYR A 33 -8.40 -19.22 -9.97
N LEU A 34 -9.71 -19.12 -9.74
CA LEU A 34 -10.69 -18.91 -10.81
C LEU A 34 -10.44 -17.60 -11.58
N LEU A 35 -9.94 -16.57 -10.89
CA LEU A 35 -9.56 -15.29 -11.50
C LEU A 35 -8.16 -15.28 -12.14
N GLY A 36 -7.43 -16.40 -12.13
CA GLY A 36 -6.07 -16.48 -12.68
C GLY A 36 -4.98 -15.74 -11.87
N LYS A 37 -5.29 -15.29 -10.66
CA LYS A 37 -4.40 -14.48 -9.79
C LYS A 37 -3.68 -15.31 -8.70
N ALA A 38 -3.69 -16.64 -8.81
CA ALA A 38 -3.12 -17.53 -7.78
C ALA A 38 -1.58 -17.55 -7.70
N LYS A 39 -0.85 -16.94 -8.63
CA LYS A 39 0.63 -16.91 -8.63
C LYS A 39 1.22 -16.30 -7.36
N ARG A 40 0.55 -15.28 -6.79
CA ARG A 40 0.97 -14.66 -5.52
C ARG A 40 0.92 -15.67 -4.37
N PHE A 41 -0.16 -16.44 -4.28
CA PHE A 41 -0.29 -17.50 -3.27
C PHE A 41 0.77 -18.58 -3.46
N GLU A 42 1.03 -19.02 -4.69
CA GLU A 42 2.08 -20.01 -4.98
C GLU A 42 3.45 -19.56 -4.46
N HIS A 43 3.82 -18.31 -4.75
CA HIS A 43 5.10 -17.75 -4.31
C HIS A 43 5.21 -17.66 -2.78
N LEU A 44 4.16 -17.16 -2.11
CA LEU A 44 4.14 -17.05 -0.65
C LEU A 44 4.20 -18.42 0.04
N LEU A 45 3.46 -19.41 -0.48
CA LEU A 45 3.45 -20.76 0.06
C LEU A 45 4.83 -21.42 -0.06
N HIS A 46 5.51 -21.26 -1.20
CA HIS A 46 6.88 -21.75 -1.40
C HIS A 46 7.87 -21.07 -0.43
N GLN A 47 7.77 -19.75 -0.25
CA GLN A 47 8.66 -19.03 0.66
C GLN A 47 8.51 -19.47 2.12
N ILE A 48 7.28 -19.77 2.56
CA ILE A 48 7.03 -20.20 3.93
C ILE A 48 7.36 -21.68 4.14
N LEU A 49 6.98 -22.56 3.22
CA LEU A 49 7.13 -24.02 3.39
C LEU A 49 8.50 -24.51 2.93
N ASP A 50 9.02 -24.00 1.82
CA ASP A 50 10.26 -24.46 1.22
C ASP A 50 11.48 -23.65 1.68
N GLN A 51 11.35 -22.33 1.81
CA GLN A 51 12.42 -21.45 2.29
C GLN A 51 12.32 -21.11 3.79
N GLU A 52 11.27 -21.59 4.48
CA GLU A 52 11.09 -21.43 5.94
C GLU A 52 11.07 -19.96 6.41
N GLN A 53 10.61 -19.05 5.55
CA GLN A 53 10.52 -17.61 5.84
C GLN A 53 9.24 -17.24 6.61
N TYR A 54 9.14 -17.65 7.88
CA TYR A 54 7.92 -17.46 8.70
C TYR A 54 7.50 -16.01 8.92
N LYS A 55 8.39 -15.03 8.74
CA LYS A 55 8.04 -13.60 8.79
C LYS A 55 6.99 -13.21 7.73
N LYS A 56 6.86 -13.98 6.65
CA LYS A 56 5.90 -13.75 5.56
C LYS A 56 4.49 -14.25 5.86
N ILE A 57 4.25 -14.81 7.05
CA ILE A 57 2.90 -15.19 7.47
C ILE A 57 1.96 -13.97 7.46
N SER A 58 2.44 -12.77 7.80
CA SER A 58 1.67 -11.52 7.69
C SER A 58 1.18 -11.26 6.26
N GLU A 59 2.02 -11.47 5.25
CA GLU A 59 1.66 -11.28 3.84
C GLU A 59 0.59 -12.29 3.38
N VAL A 60 0.62 -13.51 3.93
CA VAL A 60 -0.44 -14.51 3.70
C VAL A 60 -1.74 -14.09 4.37
N LEU A 61 -1.69 -13.59 5.61
CA LEU A 61 -2.88 -13.08 6.30
C LEU A 61 -3.49 -11.89 5.56
N ASP A 62 -2.67 -10.98 5.04
CA ASP A 62 -3.15 -9.88 4.19
C ASP A 62 -3.84 -10.40 2.94
N ALA A 63 -3.27 -11.42 2.27
CA ALA A 63 -3.88 -12.03 1.09
C ALA A 63 -5.23 -12.72 1.40
N ILE A 64 -5.45 -13.18 2.63
CA ILE A 64 -6.68 -13.86 3.06
C ILE A 64 -7.74 -12.85 3.52
N TYR A 65 -7.37 -11.84 4.31
CA TYR A 65 -8.33 -10.98 5.01
C TYR A 65 -8.47 -9.56 4.46
N LYS A 66 -7.55 -9.10 3.60
CA LYS A 66 -7.60 -7.76 2.96
C LYS A 66 -8.02 -7.84 1.49
N VAL A 67 -9.00 -8.69 1.18
CA VAL A 67 -9.48 -8.91 -0.19
C VAL A 67 -10.28 -7.70 -0.70
N ASP A 68 -11.13 -7.14 0.16
CA ASP A 68 -12.03 -6.06 -0.20
C ASP A 68 -11.39 -4.69 0.05
N LYS A 69 -10.75 -4.15 -0.99
CA LYS A 69 -10.26 -2.77 -0.96
C LYS A 69 -11.42 -1.76 -1.12
N PRO A 70 -11.40 -0.63 -0.39
CA PRO A 70 -12.32 0.48 -0.63
C PRO A 70 -12.32 0.95 -2.09
N GLN A 71 -13.44 1.48 -2.58
CA GLN A 71 -13.56 1.95 -3.97
C GLN A 71 -12.54 3.04 -4.32
N TRP A 72 -12.43 4.07 -3.47
CA TRP A 72 -11.45 5.16 -3.63
C TRP A 72 -10.01 4.65 -3.77
N TYR A 73 -9.69 3.54 -3.10
CA TYR A 73 -8.37 2.94 -3.16
C TYR A 73 -8.11 2.33 -4.54
N LYS A 74 -9.07 1.54 -5.03
CA LYS A 74 -8.98 0.90 -6.35
C LYS A 74 -8.90 1.95 -7.46
N GLU A 75 -9.62 3.04 -7.31
CA GLU A 75 -9.57 4.17 -8.22
C GLU A 75 -8.19 4.83 -8.16
N PHE A 76 -7.71 5.20 -6.97
CA PHE A 76 -6.38 5.82 -6.80
C PHE A 76 -5.22 5.00 -7.36
N GLU A 77 -5.24 3.68 -7.18
CA GLU A 77 -4.24 2.75 -7.73
C GLU A 77 -4.13 2.92 -9.27
N ASN A 78 -5.28 3.05 -9.94
CA ASN A 78 -5.40 3.12 -11.39
C ASN A 78 -5.37 4.53 -11.99
N ILE A 79 -5.50 5.60 -11.19
CA ILE A 79 -5.47 6.96 -11.73
C ILE A 79 -4.08 7.24 -12.33
N PRO A 80 -4.01 7.68 -13.61
CA PRO A 80 -2.77 8.05 -14.25
C PRO A 80 -2.21 9.34 -13.66
N TYR A 81 -0.88 9.43 -13.59
CA TYR A 81 -0.15 10.55 -13.01
C TYR A 81 -0.61 11.93 -13.51
N MET A 82 -0.88 12.06 -14.82
CA MET A 82 -1.28 13.32 -15.44
C MET A 82 -2.57 13.91 -14.84
N LYS A 83 -3.50 13.05 -14.38
CA LYS A 83 -4.73 13.49 -13.71
C LYS A 83 -4.51 13.90 -12.26
N VAL A 84 -3.47 13.36 -11.61
CA VAL A 84 -3.13 13.66 -10.21
C VAL A 84 -2.33 14.96 -10.11
N LYS A 85 -1.46 15.23 -11.10
CA LYS A 85 -0.50 16.35 -11.10
C LYS A 85 -1.11 17.69 -10.73
N GLY A 86 -2.28 18.03 -11.28
CA GLY A 86 -2.94 19.33 -11.05
C GLY A 86 -3.72 19.45 -9.74
N HIS A 87 -3.84 18.37 -8.96
CA HIS A 87 -4.64 18.33 -7.74
C HIS A 87 -3.82 17.93 -6.50
N TRP A 88 -2.56 17.55 -6.68
CA TRP A 88 -1.68 17.24 -5.57
C TRP A 88 -1.24 18.53 -4.87
N PRO A 89 -1.23 18.59 -3.54
CA PRO A 89 -0.82 19.80 -2.85
C PRO A 89 0.71 19.99 -2.95
N THR A 90 1.10 21.13 -3.49
CA THR A 90 2.50 21.54 -3.71
C THR A 90 2.79 22.81 -2.93
N VAL A 91 3.93 22.85 -2.26
CA VAL A 91 4.40 24.01 -1.49
C VAL A 91 5.71 24.49 -2.11
N HIS A 92 5.74 25.73 -2.58
CA HIS A 92 6.99 26.37 -2.98
C HIS A 92 7.61 26.99 -1.73
N LEU A 93 8.83 26.57 -1.39
CA LEU A 93 9.46 27.00 -0.13
C LEU A 93 9.73 28.51 -0.06
N ILE A 94 9.79 29.19 -1.21
CA ILE A 94 9.92 30.65 -1.24
C ILE A 94 8.76 31.36 -0.54
N ASP A 95 7.57 30.75 -0.52
CA ASP A 95 6.40 31.29 0.17
C ASP A 95 6.56 31.25 1.69
N SER A 96 7.32 30.27 2.20
CA SER A 96 7.57 30.07 3.62
C SER A 96 8.82 30.77 4.15
N LEU A 97 9.78 31.12 3.27
CA LEU A 97 11.08 31.65 3.66
C LEU A 97 11.14 33.19 3.66
N THR A 98 10.25 33.84 2.91
CA THR A 98 10.33 35.27 2.66
C THR A 98 8.93 35.88 2.66
N ASP A 99 8.72 37.00 3.35
CA ASP A 99 7.46 37.77 3.26
C ASP A 99 7.50 38.86 2.18
N ASN A 100 8.70 39.22 1.72
CA ASN A 100 8.90 40.23 0.67
C ASN A 100 8.30 39.80 -0.67
N GLU A 101 7.52 40.69 -1.30
CA GLU A 101 6.82 40.41 -2.55
C GLU A 101 7.73 40.40 -3.79
N ASP A 102 8.78 41.22 -3.83
CA ASP A 102 9.65 41.37 -5.00
C ASP A 102 10.42 40.08 -5.37
N PRO A 103 11.06 39.35 -4.44
CA PRO A 103 11.69 38.07 -4.76
C PRO A 103 10.67 37.00 -5.14
N LYS A 104 9.45 37.03 -4.57
CA LYS A 104 8.35 36.14 -4.97
C LYS A 104 7.95 36.40 -6.42
N LYS A 105 7.67 37.66 -6.78
CA LYS A 105 7.34 38.06 -8.16
C LYS A 105 8.42 37.61 -9.15
N THR A 106 9.69 37.81 -8.79
CA THR A 106 10.83 37.40 -9.63
C THR A 106 10.90 35.88 -9.81
N TYR A 107 10.62 35.11 -8.76
CA TYR A 107 10.59 33.64 -8.80
C TYR A 107 9.44 33.10 -9.65
N TYR A 108 8.22 33.63 -9.45
CA TYR A 108 7.03 33.21 -10.21
C TYR A 108 7.11 33.61 -11.68
N ASN A 109 7.73 34.75 -12.01
CA ASN A 109 8.00 35.13 -13.39
C ASN A 109 8.96 34.18 -14.10
N LYS A 110 9.85 33.52 -13.36
CA LYS A 110 10.80 32.52 -13.90
C LYS A 110 10.23 31.11 -13.94
N LEU A 111 9.06 30.85 -13.34
CA LEU A 111 8.40 29.55 -13.48
C LEU A 111 7.87 29.40 -14.91
N PRO A 112 7.92 28.19 -15.49
CA PRO A 112 7.37 27.94 -16.82
C PRO A 112 5.85 28.17 -16.77
N GLN A 113 5.41 29.27 -17.39
CA GLN A 113 4.00 29.57 -17.54
C GLN A 113 3.38 28.60 -18.56
N PRO A 114 2.12 28.17 -18.36
CA PRO A 114 1.43 27.38 -19.37
C PRO A 114 1.39 28.16 -20.68
N PHE A 115 1.61 27.46 -21.81
CA PHE A 115 1.52 28.07 -23.13
C PHE A 115 0.14 28.71 -23.31
N SER A 116 0.12 30.03 -23.39
CA SER A 116 -1.08 30.80 -23.66
C SER A 116 -1.08 31.22 -25.12
N VAL A 117 -2.09 30.76 -25.87
CA VAL A 117 -2.29 31.15 -27.28
C VAL A 117 -2.46 32.66 -27.38
N THR A 118 -3.13 33.29 -26.41
CA THR A 118 -3.36 34.74 -26.43
C THR A 118 -2.09 35.54 -26.18
N GLN A 119 -1.20 35.05 -25.30
CA GLN A 119 0.13 35.65 -25.11
C GLN A 119 1.03 35.42 -26.33
N ALA A 120 1.00 34.20 -26.91
CA ALA A 120 1.79 33.88 -28.10
C ALA A 120 1.36 34.67 -29.34
N LEU A 121 0.09 35.04 -29.43
CA LEU A 121 -0.49 35.84 -30.52
C LEU A 121 -0.56 37.34 -30.20
N ASN A 122 0.01 37.80 -29.07
CA ASN A 122 -0.05 39.20 -28.61
C ASN A 122 -1.47 39.80 -28.62
N ILE A 123 -2.49 38.99 -28.31
CA ILE A 123 -3.88 39.45 -28.26
C ILE A 123 -4.07 40.17 -26.93
N ASN A 124 -4.39 41.47 -26.99
CA ASN A 124 -4.67 42.28 -25.81
C ASN A 124 -5.95 41.76 -25.13
N THR A 125 -5.79 41.01 -24.04
CA THR A 125 -6.88 40.33 -23.33
C THR A 125 -7.49 41.17 -22.21
N GLU A 126 -7.05 42.42 -22.03
CA GLU A 126 -7.58 43.32 -21.00
C GLU A 126 -9.09 43.61 -21.16
N SER A 127 -9.63 43.45 -22.38
CA SER A 127 -11.06 43.59 -22.70
C SER A 127 -11.86 42.28 -22.64
N LEU A 128 -11.21 41.12 -22.46
CA LEU A 128 -11.82 39.78 -22.41
C LEU A 128 -11.77 39.20 -20.99
N ARG A 129 -12.04 40.04 -19.98
CA ARG A 129 -12.00 39.63 -18.55
C ARG A 129 -13.14 38.71 -18.13
N GLU A 130 -14.15 38.53 -18.97
CA GLU A 130 -15.19 37.55 -18.70
C GLU A 130 -14.71 36.18 -19.21
N PRO A 131 -14.40 35.23 -18.30
CA PRO A 131 -14.11 33.88 -18.73
C PRO A 131 -15.32 33.35 -19.49
N LEU A 132 -15.08 32.80 -20.67
CA LEU A 132 -16.14 32.17 -21.47
C LEU A 132 -16.93 31.22 -20.54
N PRO A 133 -18.26 31.40 -20.43
CA PRO A 133 -19.06 30.54 -19.56
C PRO A 133 -18.88 29.11 -20.03
N LEU A 134 -18.36 28.26 -19.14
CA LEU A 134 -18.25 26.83 -19.39
C LEU A 134 -19.64 26.32 -19.78
N ILE A 135 -19.71 25.62 -20.92
CA ILE A 135 -20.93 24.95 -21.34
C ILE A 135 -21.43 24.12 -20.15
N LYS A 136 -22.68 24.29 -19.71
CA LYS A 136 -23.24 23.76 -18.44
C LYS A 136 -22.82 22.32 -18.10
N ARG A 137 -22.70 21.45 -19.12
CA ARG A 137 -22.25 20.05 -18.99
C ARG A 137 -20.83 19.86 -18.41
N TYR A 138 -19.96 20.86 -18.53
CA TYR A 138 -18.60 20.85 -17.98
C TYR A 138 -18.48 21.60 -16.65
N ALA A 139 -19.43 22.49 -16.33
CA ALA A 139 -19.47 23.20 -15.05
C ALA A 139 -19.89 22.28 -13.89
N GLU A 140 -20.71 21.26 -14.18
CA GLU A 140 -21.23 20.30 -13.19
C GLU A 140 -20.37 19.03 -13.02
N GLN A 141 -19.23 18.92 -13.72
CA GLN A 141 -18.33 17.79 -13.55
C GLN A 141 -17.60 17.88 -12.21
N ILE A 142 -18.20 17.27 -11.18
CA ILE A 142 -17.51 16.98 -9.92
C ILE A 142 -16.24 16.20 -10.28
N ASN A 143 -15.07 16.75 -9.96
CA ASN A 143 -13.80 16.10 -10.28
C ASN A 143 -13.51 15.02 -9.21
N PRO A 144 -13.74 13.73 -9.50
CA PRO A 144 -13.65 12.67 -8.49
C PRO A 144 -12.23 12.54 -7.93
N VAL A 145 -11.21 12.99 -8.69
CA VAL A 145 -9.80 12.93 -8.29
C VAL A 145 -9.53 13.75 -7.03
N VAL A 146 -10.19 14.91 -6.88
CA VAL A 146 -9.98 15.80 -5.74
C VAL A 146 -10.47 15.13 -4.45
N ASP A 147 -11.63 14.48 -4.48
CA ASP A 147 -12.19 13.81 -3.31
C ASP A 147 -11.41 12.54 -2.95
N ILE A 148 -10.92 11.81 -3.95
CA ILE A 148 -10.01 10.67 -3.74
C ILE A 148 -8.70 11.16 -3.07
N ILE A 149 -8.12 12.28 -3.51
CA ILE A 149 -6.90 12.84 -2.90
C ILE A 149 -7.16 13.27 -1.44
N LYS A 150 -8.33 13.83 -1.14
CA LYS A 150 -8.71 14.16 0.26
C LYS A 150 -8.75 12.92 1.14
N GLU A 151 -9.37 11.84 0.68
CA GLU A 151 -9.41 10.57 1.43
C GLU A 151 -8.00 9.96 1.58
N VAL A 152 -7.21 9.97 0.52
CA VAL A 152 -5.79 9.56 0.54
C VAL A 152 -5.00 10.36 1.58
N ARG A 153 -5.20 11.68 1.65
CA ARG A 153 -4.56 12.56 2.64
C ARG A 153 -4.96 12.16 4.06
N LYS A 154 -6.24 11.89 4.32
CA LYS A 154 -6.73 11.44 5.64
C LYS A 154 -6.07 10.14 6.07
N VAL A 155 -6.04 9.14 5.18
CA VAL A 155 -5.43 7.82 5.48
C VAL A 155 -3.93 7.96 5.71
N TYR A 156 -3.25 8.70 4.85
CA TYR A 156 -1.81 8.91 4.95
C TYR A 156 -1.43 9.64 6.24
N ALA A 157 -2.18 10.68 6.61
CA ALA A 157 -2.01 11.38 7.88
C ALA A 157 -2.24 10.45 9.07
N PHE A 158 -3.27 9.59 9.01
CA PHE A 158 -3.51 8.58 10.03
C PHE A 158 -2.32 7.63 10.17
N ILE A 159 -1.84 7.01 9.08
CA ILE A 159 -0.68 6.10 9.12
C ILE A 159 0.55 6.80 9.70
N MET A 160 0.85 8.02 9.25
CA MET A 160 2.01 8.78 9.73
C MET A 160 1.92 9.22 11.20
N SER A 161 0.72 9.35 11.74
CA SER A 161 0.50 9.67 13.16
C SER A 161 0.84 8.51 14.10
N GLN A 162 0.74 7.26 13.61
CA GLN A 162 0.91 6.08 14.45
C GLN A 162 2.38 5.66 14.51
N ARG A 163 2.86 5.35 15.72
CA ARG A 163 4.24 4.86 15.93
C ARG A 163 4.43 3.37 15.59
N ILE A 164 3.33 2.65 15.41
CA ILE A 164 3.30 1.19 15.21
C ILE A 164 3.67 0.81 13.77
N PHE A 165 3.53 1.74 12.82
CA PHE A 165 3.95 1.56 11.45
C PHE A 165 5.39 2.05 11.30
N ASP A 166 6.29 1.14 10.94
CA ASP A 166 7.71 1.44 10.67
C ASP A 166 7.84 2.18 9.33
N VAL A 167 7.36 3.42 9.26
CA VAL A 167 7.38 4.25 8.05
C VAL A 167 8.14 5.54 8.30
N THR A 168 9.00 5.91 7.35
CA THR A 168 9.67 7.20 7.38
C THR A 168 8.64 8.32 7.27
N LYS A 169 8.60 9.18 8.28
CA LYS A 169 7.65 10.30 8.35
C LYS A 169 8.02 11.34 7.30
N HIS A 170 7.30 11.31 6.19
CA HIS A 170 7.39 12.36 5.18
C HIS A 170 6.05 13.08 5.07
N PRO A 171 6.06 14.41 4.87
CA PRO A 171 4.84 15.18 4.65
C PRO A 171 4.09 14.66 3.42
N PHE A 172 2.77 14.85 3.38
CA PHE A 172 1.99 14.47 2.19
C PHE A 172 2.30 15.38 0.99
N GLU A 173 2.55 16.64 1.29
CA GLU A 173 2.81 17.72 0.35
C GLU A 173 4.19 17.57 -0.30
N VAL A 174 4.31 18.07 -1.53
CA VAL A 174 5.59 18.14 -2.24
C VAL A 174 6.19 19.51 -2.01
N PHE A 175 7.42 19.54 -1.50
CA PHE A 175 8.17 20.77 -1.32
C PHE A 175 9.05 21.01 -2.54
N TYR A 176 8.89 22.17 -3.14
CA TYR A 176 9.75 22.64 -4.22
C TYR A 176 10.79 23.60 -3.66
N TYR A 177 12.03 23.12 -3.68
CA TYR A 177 13.18 23.88 -3.22
C TYR A 177 13.63 24.83 -4.33
N PRO A 178 13.97 26.09 -4.00
CA PRO A 178 14.70 26.92 -4.93
C PRO A 178 16.10 26.35 -5.17
N SER A 179 16.64 26.55 -6.36
CA SER A 179 18.03 26.24 -6.66
C SER A 179 18.99 27.09 -5.81
N LYS A 180 20.29 26.74 -5.79
CA LYS A 180 21.34 27.54 -5.12
C LYS A 180 21.36 29.01 -5.55
N LEU A 181 20.83 29.32 -6.74
CA LEU A 181 20.75 30.66 -7.31
C LEU A 181 19.41 31.36 -7.00
N GLY A 182 18.54 30.77 -6.17
CA GLY A 182 17.23 31.32 -5.85
C GLY A 182 16.20 31.21 -6.97
N ILE A 183 16.50 30.47 -8.05
CA ILE A 183 15.64 30.28 -9.23
C ILE A 183 14.84 28.97 -9.06
N PRO A 184 13.58 28.89 -9.56
CA PRO A 184 12.84 27.63 -9.58
C PRO A 184 13.63 26.52 -10.29
N GLU A 185 13.52 25.29 -9.78
CA GLU A 185 14.07 24.13 -10.48
C GLU A 185 13.40 23.92 -11.84
N HIS A 186 14.11 23.24 -12.74
CA HIS A 186 13.60 22.89 -14.06
C HIS A 186 12.30 22.07 -13.95
N PRO A 187 11.29 22.29 -14.82
CA PRO A 187 9.98 21.62 -14.74
C PRO A 187 10.07 20.09 -14.72
N VAL A 188 11.04 19.51 -15.42
CA VAL A 188 11.29 18.07 -15.41
C VAL A 188 11.71 17.57 -14.02
N GLY A 189 12.51 18.37 -13.29
CA GLY A 189 12.90 18.07 -11.90
C GLY A 189 11.68 18.09 -10.98
N LEU A 190 10.88 19.15 -11.05
CA LEU A 190 9.64 19.31 -10.26
C LEU A 190 8.64 18.16 -10.53
N ASP A 191 8.47 17.77 -11.80
CA ASP A 191 7.60 16.66 -12.20
C ASP A 191 8.13 15.31 -11.68
N SER A 192 9.46 15.12 -11.70
CA SER A 192 10.09 13.90 -11.17
C SER A 192 9.88 13.77 -9.66
N LEU A 193 9.95 14.89 -8.91
CA LEU A 193 9.73 14.92 -7.46
C LEU A 193 8.28 14.56 -7.13
N LEU A 194 7.32 15.15 -7.83
CA LEU A 194 5.89 14.85 -7.65
C LEU A 194 5.60 13.38 -7.99
N ARG A 195 6.16 12.87 -9.10
CA ARG A 195 5.99 11.45 -9.49
C ARG A 195 6.56 10.50 -8.44
N LYS A 196 7.76 10.77 -7.93
CA LYS A 196 8.37 10.00 -6.83
C LYS A 196 7.49 10.02 -5.60
N LYS A 197 6.91 11.18 -5.27
CA LYS A 197 6.03 11.33 -4.10
C LYS A 197 4.73 10.54 -4.22
N VAL A 198 4.03 10.68 -5.35
CA VAL A 198 2.79 9.92 -5.61
C VAL A 198 3.07 8.42 -5.56
N SER A 199 4.19 7.98 -6.14
CA SER A 199 4.61 6.57 -6.11
C SER A 199 4.90 6.08 -4.69
N GLN A 200 5.55 6.91 -3.88
CA GLN A 200 5.80 6.61 -2.47
C GLN A 200 4.49 6.46 -1.69
N VAL A 201 3.54 7.39 -1.86
CA VAL A 201 2.24 7.32 -1.19
C VAL A 201 1.47 6.06 -1.62
N LYS A 202 1.46 5.74 -2.93
CA LYS A 202 0.85 4.49 -3.43
C LYS A 202 1.44 3.26 -2.72
N ARG A 203 2.77 3.16 -2.61
CA ARG A 203 3.46 2.04 -1.91
C ARG A 203 3.11 1.96 -0.43
N VAL A 204 3.01 3.09 0.26
CA VAL A 204 2.63 3.14 1.69
C VAL A 204 1.20 2.61 1.85
N LEU A 205 0.28 3.10 1.03
CA LEU A 205 -1.12 2.65 1.06
C LEU A 205 -1.27 1.19 0.65
N GLU A 206 -0.44 0.69 -0.28
CA GLU A 206 -0.38 -0.72 -0.66
C GLU A 206 0.04 -1.63 0.48
N THR A 207 1.01 -1.18 1.26
CA THR A 207 1.51 -1.94 2.42
C THR A 207 0.50 -1.90 3.58
N PHE A 208 0.00 -0.71 3.91
CA PHE A 208 -0.87 -0.49 5.06
C PHE A 208 -2.31 -0.32 4.64
N GLN A 209 -2.93 -1.41 4.20
CA GLN A 209 -4.35 -1.43 3.85
C GLN A 209 -5.25 -1.67 5.09
N PRO A 210 -6.42 -1.04 5.16
CA PRO A 210 -7.37 -1.29 6.23
C PRO A 210 -7.97 -2.69 6.10
N ILE A 211 -8.28 -3.31 7.24
CA ILE A 211 -9.03 -4.56 7.32
C ILE A 211 -10.49 -4.28 7.69
N GLN A 212 -11.42 -5.09 7.18
CA GLN A 212 -12.82 -5.01 7.64
C GLN A 212 -12.92 -5.41 9.11
N LYS A 213 -13.73 -4.68 9.89
CA LYS A 213 -13.91 -4.94 11.33
C LYS A 213 -14.34 -6.38 11.63
N SER A 214 -15.30 -6.90 10.85
CA SER A 214 -15.77 -8.29 10.97
C SER A 214 -14.68 -9.33 10.69
N GLN A 215 -13.76 -9.05 9.77
CA GLN A 215 -12.63 -9.93 9.47
C GLN A 215 -11.56 -9.85 10.56
N LEU A 216 -11.34 -8.66 11.12
CA LEU A 216 -10.44 -8.46 12.25
C LEU A 216 -10.91 -9.23 13.49
N GLU A 217 -12.19 -9.14 13.82
CA GLU A 217 -12.81 -9.88 14.94
C GLU A 217 -12.69 -11.39 14.74
N LYS A 218 -12.94 -11.89 13.51
CA LYS A 218 -12.71 -13.29 13.17
C LYS A 218 -11.26 -13.71 13.36
N LEU A 219 -10.29 -12.89 12.94
CA LEU A 219 -8.87 -13.19 13.08
C LEU A 219 -8.45 -13.24 14.55
N MET A 220 -8.98 -12.34 15.38
CA MET A 220 -8.77 -12.36 16.82
C MET A 220 -9.32 -13.64 17.48
N ASN A 221 -10.48 -14.11 17.03
CA ASN A 221 -11.11 -15.32 17.56
C ASN A 221 -10.50 -16.62 17.02
N ALA A 222 -9.90 -16.59 15.82
CA ALA A 222 -9.32 -17.76 15.16
C ALA A 222 -7.92 -18.14 15.68
N ARG A 223 -7.43 -17.51 16.75
CA ARG A 223 -6.17 -17.87 17.41
C ARG A 223 -6.25 -19.29 17.97
N GLY A 224 -5.18 -20.04 17.86
CA GLY A 224 -5.13 -21.42 18.38
C GLY A 224 -3.80 -22.10 18.12
N SER A 225 -3.77 -23.41 18.33
CA SER A 225 -2.59 -24.25 18.14
C SER A 225 -2.14 -24.32 16.68
N ILE A 226 -0.85 -24.62 16.49
CA ILE A 226 -0.28 -24.81 15.16
C ILE A 226 -0.94 -26.05 14.52
N ASN A 227 -1.28 -25.93 13.23
CA ASN A 227 -1.78 -27.06 12.45
C ASN A 227 -0.78 -28.23 12.45
N SER A 228 -1.19 -29.38 12.98
CA SER A 228 -0.35 -30.59 13.09
C SER A 228 0.22 -31.08 11.76
N ARG A 229 -0.44 -30.78 10.63
CA ARG A 229 0.06 -31.13 9.29
C ARG A 229 1.32 -30.38 8.88
N PHE A 230 1.59 -29.22 9.47
CA PHE A 230 2.81 -28.45 9.23
C PHE A 230 4.04 -29.22 9.74
N PHE A 231 3.99 -29.70 10.99
CA PHE A 231 5.07 -30.50 11.58
C PHE A 231 5.36 -31.77 10.78
N LEU A 232 4.31 -32.51 10.41
CA LEU A 232 4.44 -33.71 9.58
C LEU A 232 5.06 -33.41 8.21
N HIS A 233 4.76 -32.24 7.63
CA HIS A 233 5.33 -31.84 6.35
C HIS A 233 6.82 -31.50 6.46
N LEU A 234 7.21 -30.68 7.44
CA LEU A 234 8.60 -30.31 7.67
C LEU A 234 9.47 -31.53 7.99
N GLN A 235 9.00 -32.41 8.87
CA GLN A 235 9.70 -33.64 9.22
C GLN A 235 10.00 -34.48 7.97
N ARG A 236 8.99 -34.67 7.10
CA ARG A 236 9.15 -35.40 5.84
C ARG A 236 10.06 -34.69 4.83
N LYS A 237 10.02 -33.36 4.77
CA LYS A 237 10.84 -32.56 3.85
C LYS A 237 12.31 -32.69 4.23
N ARG A 238 12.66 -32.44 5.49
CA ARG A 238 14.05 -32.50 5.95
C ARG A 238 14.58 -33.94 6.01
N SER A 239 13.74 -34.92 6.35
CA SER A 239 14.16 -36.34 6.29
C SER A 239 14.50 -36.83 4.88
N LYS A 240 13.99 -36.17 3.84
CA LYS A 240 14.32 -36.47 2.43
C LYS A 240 15.60 -35.79 1.96
N GLN A 241 16.06 -34.74 2.65
CA GLN A 241 17.30 -34.03 2.31
C GLN A 241 18.56 -34.76 2.77
N THR A 242 18.43 -35.70 3.71
CA THR A 242 19.56 -36.42 4.30
C THR A 242 19.30 -37.92 4.38
N THR A 243 20.23 -38.76 3.95
CA THR A 243 20.11 -40.22 4.01
C THR A 243 20.45 -40.79 5.40
N SER A 244 21.38 -40.18 6.14
CA SER A 244 21.92 -40.70 7.40
C SER A 244 20.94 -40.60 8.59
N PHE A 245 20.89 -41.67 9.39
CA PHE A 245 19.96 -41.81 10.51
C PHE A 245 20.25 -40.85 11.68
N GLN A 246 21.53 -40.65 12.01
CA GLN A 246 21.95 -39.74 13.08
C GLN A 246 21.58 -38.28 12.78
N VAL A 247 21.77 -37.85 11.53
CA VAL A 247 21.40 -36.50 11.08
C VAL A 247 19.88 -36.34 11.08
N LYS A 248 19.11 -37.35 10.66
CA LYS A 248 17.64 -37.33 10.81
C LYS A 248 17.19 -37.11 12.26
N LYS A 249 17.83 -37.77 13.23
CA LYS A 249 17.52 -37.61 14.66
C LYS A 249 17.86 -36.21 15.19
N LEU A 250 18.92 -35.60 14.69
CA LEU A 250 19.33 -34.23 15.03
C LEU A 250 18.44 -33.16 14.37
N ILE A 251 18.07 -33.34 13.12
CA ILE A 251 17.13 -32.46 12.39
C ILE A 251 15.75 -32.43 13.06
N ILE A 252 15.29 -33.55 13.61
CA ILE A 252 14.04 -33.59 14.39
C ILE A 252 14.15 -32.77 15.69
N LYS A 253 15.37 -32.60 16.22
CA LYS A 253 15.66 -31.76 17.40
C LYS A 253 15.87 -30.29 17.05
N GLU A 254 16.09 -29.92 15.78
CA GLU A 254 16.13 -28.52 15.38
C GLU A 254 14.80 -27.86 15.69
N LYS A 255 14.84 -26.71 16.39
CA LYS A 255 13.64 -26.00 16.81
C LYS A 255 12.84 -25.54 15.59
N ILE A 256 11.65 -26.13 15.42
CA ILE A 256 10.60 -25.64 14.52
C ILE A 256 9.93 -24.43 15.18
N LEU A 257 9.27 -23.58 14.38
CA LEU A 257 8.42 -22.49 14.86
C LEU A 257 7.54 -22.98 16.03
N SER A 258 7.77 -22.44 17.23
CA SER A 258 6.96 -22.78 18.41
C SER A 258 5.60 -22.12 18.35
N GLU A 259 4.64 -22.63 19.13
CA GLU A 259 3.32 -22.00 19.23
C GLU A 259 3.42 -20.56 19.74
N GLU A 260 4.28 -20.31 20.74
CA GLU A 260 4.58 -18.97 21.25
C GLU A 260 5.09 -18.04 20.15
N GLN A 261 6.06 -18.48 19.34
CA GLN A 261 6.60 -17.69 18.24
C GLN A 261 5.54 -17.38 17.18
N LEU A 262 4.65 -18.33 16.88
CA LEU A 262 3.55 -18.08 15.95
C LEU A 262 2.57 -17.06 16.54
N GLN A 263 2.21 -17.19 17.82
CA GLN A 263 1.32 -16.26 18.50
C GLN A 263 1.92 -14.85 18.53
N ASP A 264 3.23 -14.71 18.76
CA ASP A 264 3.93 -13.43 18.68
C ASP A 264 3.83 -12.81 17.29
N ILE A 265 4.02 -13.60 16.22
CA ILE A 265 3.87 -13.14 14.83
C ILE A 265 2.44 -12.67 14.57
N ILE A 266 1.43 -13.44 14.99
CA ILE A 266 0.01 -13.11 14.80
C ILE A 266 -0.37 -11.87 15.63
N GLN A 267 0.11 -11.75 16.87
CA GLN A 267 -0.17 -10.62 17.74
C GLN A 267 0.49 -9.35 17.20
N LYS A 268 1.75 -9.43 16.75
CA LYS A 268 2.43 -8.31 16.08
C LYS A 268 1.66 -7.88 14.83
N TYR A 269 1.25 -8.83 13.99
CA TYR A 269 0.43 -8.56 12.81
C TYR A 269 -0.86 -7.84 13.19
N LEU A 270 -1.59 -8.34 14.21
CA LEU A 270 -2.87 -7.77 14.62
C LEU A 270 -2.74 -6.36 15.21
N ARG A 271 -1.67 -6.07 15.96
CA ARG A 271 -1.38 -4.72 16.47
C ARG A 271 -1.15 -3.71 15.35
N GLN A 272 -0.64 -4.18 14.21
CA GLN A 272 -0.42 -3.37 13.01
C GLN A 272 -1.67 -3.27 12.13
N GLN A 273 -2.83 -3.79 12.55
CA GLN A 273 -4.07 -3.63 11.78
C GLN A 273 -4.88 -2.42 12.23
N TYR A 274 -5.58 -1.84 11.26
CA TYR A 274 -6.53 -0.75 11.48
C TYR A 274 -7.75 -0.95 10.59
N TYR A 275 -8.89 -0.40 10.99
CA TYR A 275 -10.16 -0.55 10.30
C TYR A 275 -10.87 0.81 10.18
N LEU A 276 -11.88 0.86 9.32
CA LEU A 276 -12.73 2.03 9.14
C LEU A 276 -14.05 1.80 9.90
N GLU A 277 -14.39 2.72 10.79
CA GLU A 277 -15.66 2.72 11.53
C GLU A 277 -16.23 4.14 11.54
N ASN A 278 -17.46 4.30 11.05
CA ASN A 278 -18.16 5.59 10.96
C ASN A 278 -17.30 6.70 10.30
N ALA A 279 -16.71 6.39 9.14
CA ALA A 279 -15.78 7.28 8.40
C ALA A 279 -14.49 7.69 9.14
N SER A 280 -14.20 7.08 10.29
CA SER A 280 -12.98 7.30 11.06
C SER A 280 -12.06 6.07 11.00
N TYR A 281 -10.76 6.29 10.84
CA TYR A 281 -9.76 5.22 10.92
C TYR A 281 -9.41 4.94 12.37
N LYS A 282 -9.52 3.67 12.77
CA LYS A 282 -9.25 3.22 14.13
C LYS A 282 -8.21 2.12 14.14
N LEU A 283 -7.21 2.27 15.00
CA LEU A 283 -6.20 1.26 15.23
C LEU A 283 -6.78 0.13 16.07
N ASN A 284 -6.34 -1.11 15.82
CA ASN A 284 -6.75 -2.26 16.59
C ASN A 284 -6.22 -2.17 18.03
N LYS A 285 -7.13 -2.07 19.01
CA LYS A 285 -6.77 -2.03 20.43
C LYS A 285 -6.60 -3.46 20.93
N LEU A 286 -5.35 -3.92 20.98
CA LEU A 286 -4.93 -5.21 21.51
C LEU A 286 -3.93 -5.07 22.64
#